data_AF-A0A6M0GGB3-F1
#
_entry.id   AF-A0A6M0GGB3-F1
#
_cell.length_a   1.000
_cell.length_b   1.000
_cell.length_c   1.000
_cell.angle_alpha   90.00
_cell.angle_beta   90.00
_cell.angle_gamma   90.00
#
_symmetry.space_group_name_H-M   'P 1'
#
loop_
_entity.id
_entity.type
_entity.pdbx_description
1 polymer ?
#
loop_
_entity_poly.entity_id
_entity_poly.type
_entity_poly.pdbx_seq_one_letter_code
_entity_poly.pdbx_strand_id
1 'polypeptide(L)'
;KLKEIEPENLQAVEVFLELLQNTQDWDIARWSAQSLGEIGNNKLEVVQTLLDLLISTPERRIARSTVYGLKQVFAADGLALLVTSLKGYLNDETWENNFPLYTYAFEILWHCASRMPYPDFYALWHGKETESEN
;
A
#
# COMPACT_ATOMS: atom_id res chain seq x y z
N LYS A 1 14.05 -18.35 4.32
CA LYS A 1 15.14 -17.81 3.48
C LYS A 1 14.73 -16.40 3.10
N LEU A 2 15.34 -15.39 3.71
CA LEU A 2 15.22 -14.00 3.26
C LEU A 2 15.66 -13.99 1.80
N LYS A 3 14.74 -13.67 0.88
CA LYS A 3 15.11 -13.44 -0.52
C LYS A 3 16.04 -12.23 -0.49
N GLU A 4 17.34 -12.49 -0.60
CA GLU A 4 18.33 -11.44 -0.82
C GLU A 4 17.88 -10.66 -2.04
N ILE A 5 17.58 -9.39 -1.81
CA ILE A 5 17.22 -8.47 -2.87
C ILE A 5 18.46 -8.33 -3.75
N GLU A 6 18.31 -8.63 -5.04
CA GLU A 6 19.35 -8.31 -6.02
C GLU A 6 19.74 -6.83 -5.86
N PRO A 7 21.04 -6.50 -5.70
CA PRO A 7 21.49 -5.15 -5.37
C PRO A 7 20.96 -4.06 -6.31
N GLU A 8 20.81 -4.39 -7.61
CA GLU A 8 20.26 -3.49 -8.62
C GLU A 8 18.79 -3.09 -8.34
N ASN A 9 18.03 -4.00 -7.75
CA ASN A 9 16.62 -3.80 -7.41
C ASN A 9 16.48 -3.10 -6.03
N LEU A 10 17.51 -3.15 -5.18
CA LEU A 10 17.57 -2.30 -3.98
C LEU A 10 17.80 -0.83 -4.37
N GLN A 11 18.76 -0.58 -5.26
CA GLN A 11 19.08 0.76 -5.75
C GLN A 11 17.90 1.41 -6.47
N ALA A 12 17.16 0.65 -7.29
CA ALA A 12 15.96 1.17 -7.95
C ALA A 12 14.88 1.62 -6.95
N VAL A 13 14.64 0.83 -5.89
CA VAL A 13 13.66 1.17 -4.84
C VAL A 13 14.07 2.45 -4.11
N GLU A 14 15.34 2.57 -3.72
CA GLU A 14 15.86 3.77 -3.05
C GLU A 14 15.69 5.03 -3.91
N VAL A 15 16.06 4.96 -5.19
CA VAL A 15 15.92 6.09 -6.14
C VAL A 15 14.46 6.50 -6.29
N PHE A 16 13.54 5.56 -6.46
CA PHE A 16 12.12 5.91 -6.57
C PHE A 16 11.54 6.48 -5.27
N LEU A 17 11.97 5.98 -4.10
CA LEU A 17 11.57 6.55 -2.81
C LEU A 17 12.09 7.97 -2.62
N GLU A 18 13.33 8.24 -3.03
CA GLU A 18 13.92 9.57 -3.01
C GLU A 18 13.15 10.53 -3.92
N LEU A 19 12.89 10.11 -5.17
CA LEU A 19 12.12 10.91 -6.13
C LEU A 19 10.71 11.19 -5.62
N LEU A 20 9.99 10.18 -5.14
CA LEU A 20 8.64 10.32 -4.57
C LEU A 20 8.59 11.38 -3.47
N GLN A 21 9.56 11.34 -2.55
CA GLN A 21 9.57 12.22 -1.38
C GLN A 21 10.05 13.64 -1.71
N ASN A 22 11.07 13.79 -2.56
CA ASN A 22 11.80 15.05 -2.71
C ASN A 22 11.41 15.88 -3.94
N THR A 23 10.85 15.26 -4.98
CA THR A 23 10.43 16.03 -6.16
C THR A 23 9.24 16.94 -5.85
N GLN A 24 9.19 18.12 -6.50
CA GLN A 24 8.01 18.98 -6.48
C GLN A 24 7.06 18.68 -7.66
N ASP A 25 7.53 17.92 -8.63
CA ASP A 25 6.76 17.54 -9.81
C ASP A 25 5.80 16.40 -9.47
N TRP A 26 4.51 16.62 -9.66
CA TRP A 26 3.49 15.64 -9.33
C TRP A 26 3.56 14.39 -10.22
N ASP A 27 3.88 14.54 -11.50
CA ASP A 27 3.97 13.41 -12.44
C ASP A 27 5.17 12.54 -12.10
N ILE A 28 6.32 13.14 -11.77
CA ILE A 28 7.52 12.38 -11.35
C ILE A 28 7.24 11.58 -10.07
N ALA A 29 6.60 12.18 -9.06
CA ALA A 29 6.29 11.46 -7.84
C ALA A 29 5.26 10.35 -8.06
N ARG A 30 4.23 10.62 -8.87
CA ARG A 30 3.24 9.61 -9.22
C ARG A 30 3.88 8.42 -9.94
N TRP A 31 4.72 8.66 -10.94
CA TRP A 31 5.44 7.58 -11.65
C TRP A 31 6.39 6.81 -10.74
N SER A 32 7.07 7.50 -9.83
CA SER A 32 7.94 6.87 -8.85
C SER A 32 7.15 5.94 -7.92
N ALA A 33 6.00 6.39 -7.41
CA ALA A 33 5.12 5.57 -6.60
C ALA A 33 4.53 4.38 -7.37
N GLN A 34 4.11 4.58 -8.63
CA GLN A 34 3.63 3.49 -9.50
C GLN A 34 4.70 2.42 -9.70
N SER A 35 5.93 2.83 -10.01
CA SER A 35 7.07 1.93 -10.18
C SER A 35 7.35 1.13 -8.91
N LEU A 36 7.28 1.78 -7.73
CA LEU A 36 7.40 1.10 -6.43
C LEU A 36 6.27 0.08 -6.20
N GLY A 37 5.03 0.42 -6.56
CA GLY A 37 3.90 -0.49 -6.48
C GLY A 37 4.06 -1.72 -7.37
N GLU A 38 4.54 -1.52 -8.60
CA GLU A 38 4.84 -2.60 -9.54
C GLU A 38 5.94 -3.53 -9.01
N ILE A 39 7.04 -2.97 -8.47
CA ILE A 39 8.09 -3.75 -7.79
C ILE A 39 7.51 -4.50 -6.59
N GLY A 40 6.61 -3.86 -5.85
CA GLY A 40 5.92 -4.42 -4.68
C GLY A 40 5.17 -5.72 -4.96
N ASN A 41 4.74 -5.97 -6.20
CA ASN A 41 4.14 -7.26 -6.58
C ASN A 41 5.06 -8.46 -6.39
N ASN A 42 6.38 -8.24 -6.41
CA ASN A 42 7.36 -9.30 -6.22
C ASN A 42 8.07 -9.20 -4.86
N LYS A 43 7.80 -8.13 -4.09
CA LYS A 43 8.53 -7.73 -2.89
C LYS A 43 7.63 -7.06 -1.87
N LEU A 44 7.22 -7.82 -0.86
CA LEU A 44 6.32 -7.33 0.18
C LEU A 44 6.91 -6.17 0.99
N GLU A 45 8.24 -6.12 1.15
CA GLU A 45 8.96 -5.05 1.85
C GLU A 45 8.76 -3.67 1.19
N VAL A 46 8.59 -3.63 -0.14
CA VAL A 46 8.32 -2.38 -0.85
C VAL A 46 6.89 -1.92 -0.60
N VAL A 47 5.94 -2.85 -0.53
CA VAL A 47 4.55 -2.55 -0.15
C VAL A 47 4.49 -2.01 1.28
N GLN A 48 5.21 -2.64 2.21
CA GLN A 48 5.33 -2.16 3.59
C GLN A 48 5.91 -0.75 3.64
N THR A 49 6.96 -0.47 2.87
CA THR A 49 7.59 0.86 2.83
C THR A 49 6.64 1.93 2.31
N LEU A 50 5.88 1.64 1.23
CA LEU A 50 4.85 2.55 0.73
C LEU A 50 3.73 2.78 1.75
N LEU A 51 3.32 1.72 2.46
CA LEU A 51 2.32 1.81 3.52
C LEU A 51 2.80 2.70 4.68
N ASP A 52 4.03 2.51 5.16
CA ASP A 52 4.62 3.31 6.23
C ASP A 52 4.76 4.78 5.81
N LEU A 53 5.14 5.03 4.55
CA LEU A 53 5.21 6.38 3.99
C LEU A 53 3.83 7.04 3.95
N LEU A 54 2.77 6.31 3.54
CA LEU A 54 1.41 6.83 3.51
C LEU A 54 0.93 7.23 4.92
N ILE A 55 1.20 6.39 5.91
CA ILE A 55 0.74 6.60 7.30
C ILE A 55 1.51 7.75 7.97
N SER A 56 2.82 7.88 7.69
CA SER A 56 3.68 8.85 8.36
C SER A 56 3.72 10.23 7.70
N THR A 57 3.40 10.34 6.40
CA THR A 57 3.57 11.61 5.68
C THR A 57 2.41 12.60 5.95
N PRO A 58 2.71 13.84 6.38
CA PRO A 58 1.70 14.90 6.43
C PRO A 58 1.44 15.55 5.06
N GLU A 59 2.31 15.27 4.07
CA GLU A 59 2.29 15.95 2.79
C GLU A 59 1.28 15.28 1.84
N ARG A 60 0.21 16.00 1.51
CA ARG A 60 -0.89 15.46 0.70
C ARG A 60 -0.44 15.02 -0.69
N ARG A 61 0.54 15.70 -1.28
CA ARG A 61 1.13 15.33 -2.58
C ARG A 61 1.80 13.96 -2.53
N ILE A 62 2.60 13.71 -1.48
CA ILE A 62 3.30 12.44 -1.27
C ILE A 62 2.25 11.36 -1.00
N ALA A 63 1.35 11.56 -0.03
CA ALA A 63 0.30 10.60 0.31
C ALA A 63 -0.52 10.16 -0.91
N ARG A 64 -1.00 11.12 -1.71
CA ARG A 64 -1.79 10.84 -2.91
C ARG A 64 -0.99 10.06 -3.96
N SER A 65 0.28 10.39 -4.15
CA SER A 65 1.17 9.65 -5.06
C SER A 65 1.39 8.22 -4.56
N THR A 66 1.65 8.06 -3.26
CA THR A 66 1.79 6.75 -2.61
C THR A 66 0.54 5.89 -2.77
N VAL A 67 -0.67 6.46 -2.65
CA VAL A 67 -1.93 5.73 -2.93
C VAL A 67 -1.98 5.22 -4.37
N TYR A 68 -1.54 6.01 -5.36
CA TYR A 68 -1.45 5.52 -6.75
C TYR A 68 -0.51 4.32 -6.88
N GLY A 69 0.60 4.34 -6.15
CA GLY A 69 1.56 3.23 -6.07
C GLY A 69 0.95 1.99 -5.46
N LEU A 70 0.34 2.12 -4.27
CA LEU A 70 -0.31 1.00 -3.58
C LEU A 70 -1.43 0.36 -4.41
N LYS A 71 -2.10 1.13 -5.28
CA LYS A 71 -3.11 0.62 -6.24
C LYS A 71 -2.52 -0.10 -7.47
N GLN A 72 -1.19 -0.14 -7.62
CA GLN A 72 -0.51 -1.01 -8.60
C GLN A 72 -0.10 -2.36 -8.01
N VAL A 73 -0.39 -2.61 -6.72
CA VAL A 73 -0.16 -3.90 -6.08
C VAL A 73 -1.34 -4.82 -6.35
N PHE A 74 -1.06 -5.99 -6.93
CA PHE A 74 -2.00 -7.04 -7.29
C PHE A 74 -1.62 -8.40 -6.70
N ALA A 75 -0.40 -8.56 -6.18
CA ALA A 75 0.04 -9.77 -5.51
C ALA A 75 -0.80 -10.04 -4.25
N ALA A 76 -1.21 -11.30 -4.06
CA ALA A 76 -2.11 -11.70 -2.97
C ALA A 76 -1.58 -11.30 -1.59
N ASP A 77 -0.29 -11.57 -1.31
CA ASP A 77 0.35 -11.21 -0.03
C ASP A 77 0.37 -9.68 0.21
N GLY A 78 0.57 -8.91 -0.87
CA GLY A 78 0.55 -7.45 -0.82
C GLY A 78 -0.85 -6.91 -0.54
N LEU A 79 -1.88 -7.43 -1.23
CA LEU A 79 -3.27 -7.07 -0.96
C LEU A 79 -3.69 -7.46 0.46
N ALA A 80 -3.26 -8.64 0.93
CA ALA A 80 -3.53 -9.08 2.30
C ALA A 80 -2.95 -8.14 3.33
N LEU A 81 -1.68 -7.74 3.17
CA LEU A 81 -1.01 -6.75 4.01
C LEU A 81 -1.78 -5.42 4.06
N LEU A 82 -2.22 -4.91 2.90
CA LEU A 82 -2.97 -3.66 2.84
C LEU A 82 -4.31 -3.76 3.60
N VAL A 83 -5.04 -4.86 3.44
CA VAL A 83 -6.30 -5.07 4.15
C VAL A 83 -6.09 -5.13 5.66
N THR A 84 -5.14 -5.93 6.13
CA THR A 84 -4.90 -6.12 7.56
C THR A 84 -4.39 -4.87 8.25
N SER A 85 -3.59 -4.06 7.55
CA SER A 85 -2.99 -2.85 8.10
C SER A 85 -3.93 -1.65 8.03
N LEU A 86 -4.71 -1.50 6.94
CA LEU A 86 -5.51 -0.30 6.72
C LEU A 86 -6.90 -0.35 7.36
N LYS A 87 -7.44 -1.54 7.67
CA LYS A 87 -8.78 -1.66 8.29
C LYS A 87 -8.91 -0.87 9.61
N GLY A 88 -7.80 -0.74 10.35
CA GLY A 88 -7.75 0.00 11.60
C GLY A 88 -7.97 1.50 11.44
N TYR A 89 -7.80 2.06 10.24
CA TYR A 89 -7.96 3.50 9.96
C TYR A 89 -9.36 3.88 9.49
N LEU A 90 -10.29 2.92 9.33
CA LEU A 90 -11.71 3.20 9.06
C LEU A 90 -12.50 3.31 10.38
N ASN A 91 -12.17 4.32 11.18
CA ASN A 91 -12.81 4.59 12.46
C ASN A 91 -13.06 6.10 12.67
N ASP A 92 -13.89 6.43 13.66
CA ASP A 92 -14.28 7.82 13.96
C ASP A 92 -13.08 8.68 14.39
N GLU A 93 -12.13 8.11 15.14
CA GLU A 93 -10.91 8.83 15.57
C GLU A 93 -10.07 9.29 14.37
N THR A 94 -9.89 8.43 13.37
CA THR A 94 -9.14 8.75 12.16
C THR A 94 -9.93 9.73 11.30
N TRP A 95 -11.25 9.57 11.20
CA TRP A 95 -12.11 10.50 10.49
C TRP A 95 -11.98 11.93 11.02
N GLU A 96 -12.00 12.09 12.35
CA GLU A 96 -11.95 13.39 13.01
C GLU A 96 -10.54 14.01 12.97
N ASN A 97 -9.50 13.20 13.17
CA ASN A 97 -8.13 13.71 13.35
C ASN A 97 -7.27 13.67 12.08
N ASN A 98 -7.54 12.75 11.15
CA ASN A 98 -6.77 12.58 9.92
C ASN A 98 -7.67 12.10 8.78
N PHE A 99 -8.64 12.95 8.43
CA PHE A 99 -9.59 12.71 7.34
C PHE A 99 -8.93 12.27 6.01
N PRO A 100 -7.80 12.87 5.57
CA PRO A 100 -7.10 12.37 4.38
C PRO A 100 -6.70 10.90 4.50
N LEU A 101 -6.07 10.48 5.60
CA LEU A 101 -5.67 9.08 5.81
C LEU A 101 -6.90 8.14 5.82
N TYR A 102 -8.00 8.54 6.46
CA TYR A 102 -9.25 7.79 6.39
C TYR A 102 -9.67 7.56 4.93
N THR A 103 -9.72 8.64 4.13
CA THR A 103 -10.15 8.53 2.72
C THR A 103 -9.21 7.69 1.87
N TYR A 104 -7.90 7.77 2.11
CA TYR A 104 -6.90 6.97 1.40
C TYR A 104 -6.98 5.49 1.79
N ALA A 105 -7.14 5.19 3.09
CA ALA A 105 -7.36 3.83 3.57
C ALA A 105 -8.61 3.24 2.92
N PHE A 106 -9.72 3.99 2.89
CA PHE A 106 -10.95 3.57 2.23
C PHE A 106 -10.73 3.26 0.74
N GLU A 107 -10.04 4.14 0.01
CA GLU A 107 -9.76 3.95 -1.42
C GLU A 107 -8.93 2.68 -1.69
N ILE A 108 -7.89 2.43 -0.89
CA ILE A 108 -7.03 1.26 -1.03
C ILE A 108 -7.78 -0.02 -0.64
N LEU A 109 -8.56 0.01 0.44
CA LEU A 109 -9.35 -1.14 0.87
C LEU A 109 -10.43 -1.50 -0.16
N TRP A 110 -11.07 -0.50 -0.76
CA TRP A 110 -11.99 -0.70 -1.87
C TRP A 110 -11.28 -1.32 -3.08
N HIS A 111 -10.07 -0.85 -3.40
CA HIS A 111 -9.26 -1.47 -4.44
C HIS A 111 -8.96 -2.94 -4.14
N CYS A 112 -8.56 -3.28 -2.91
CA CYS A 112 -8.30 -4.66 -2.50
C CYS A 112 -9.56 -5.54 -2.65
N ALA A 113 -10.71 -5.07 -2.16
CA ALA A 113 -11.99 -5.78 -2.28
C ALA A 113 -12.38 -6.05 -3.74
N SER A 114 -11.99 -5.19 -4.69
CA SER A 114 -12.24 -5.40 -6.12
C SER A 114 -11.30 -6.42 -6.80
N ARG A 115 -10.20 -6.81 -6.12
CA ARG A 115 -9.12 -7.61 -6.69
C ARG A 115 -8.99 -9.01 -6.08
N MET A 116 -9.56 -9.21 -4.90
CA MET A 116 -9.55 -10.51 -4.23
C MET A 116 -10.97 -11.10 -4.14
N PRO A 117 -11.11 -12.43 -4.05
CA PRO A 117 -12.38 -13.06 -3.73
C PRO A 117 -12.95 -12.52 -2.41
N TYR A 118 -14.27 -12.30 -2.37
CA TYR A 118 -14.93 -11.79 -1.17
C TYR A 118 -14.66 -12.62 0.09
N PRO A 119 -14.66 -13.98 0.06
CA PRO A 119 -14.31 -14.78 1.24
C PRO A 119 -12.92 -14.47 1.81
N ASP A 120 -11.92 -14.26 0.94
CA ASP A 120 -10.55 -13.95 1.36
C ASP A 120 -10.47 -12.55 1.98
N PHE A 121 -11.12 -11.56 1.38
CA PHE A 121 -11.23 -10.22 1.96
C PHE A 121 -11.89 -10.28 3.34
N TYR A 122 -13.01 -10.98 3.45
CA TYR A 122 -13.79 -11.10 4.68
C TYR A 122 -12.96 -11.74 5.81
N ALA A 123 -12.24 -12.82 5.50
CA ALA A 123 -11.33 -13.48 6.41
C ALA A 123 -10.27 -12.52 6.98
N LEU A 124 -9.57 -11.80 6.10
CA LEU A 124 -8.55 -10.81 6.48
C LEU A 124 -9.14 -9.63 7.29
N TRP A 125 -10.31 -9.16 6.87
CA TRP A 125 -11.02 -8.06 7.52
C TRP A 125 -11.38 -8.42 8.97
N HIS A 126 -11.97 -9.60 9.19
CA HIS A 126 -12.41 -10.04 10.50
C HIS A 126 -11.36 -10.79 11.32
N GLY A 127 -10.19 -11.09 10.74
CA GLY A 127 -9.15 -11.87 11.40
C GLY A 127 -9.56 -13.32 11.65
N LYS A 128 -10.40 -13.88 10.77
CA LYS A 128 -10.81 -15.29 10.80
C LYS A 128 -10.06 -16.02 9.71
N GLU A 129 -9.35 -17.10 10.02
CA GLU A 129 -8.84 -18.00 8.98
C GLU A 129 -10.02 -18.51 8.14
N THR A 130 -9.85 -18.56 6.82
CA THR A 130 -10.84 -19.13 5.92
C THR A 130 -11.12 -20.56 6.37
N GLU A 131 -12.33 -20.82 6.87
CA GLU A 131 -12.86 -22.17 6.96
C GLU A 131 -12.88 -22.71 5.52
N SER A 132 -11.84 -23.45 5.15
CA SER A 132 -11.83 -24.24 3.93
C SER A 132 -12.99 -25.22 4.03
N GLU A 133 -14.04 -24.98 3.26
CA GLU A 133 -15.14 -25.93 3.09
C GLU A 133 -14.59 -27.28 2.63
N ASN A 134 -14.86 -28.33 3.43
CA ASN A 134 -14.63 -29.74 3.12
C ASN A 134 -15.57 -30.23 2.03
#